data_AF-A0A928AH86-F1
#
_entry.id   AF-A0A928AH86-F1
#
_cell.length_a   1.000
_cell.length_b   1.000
_cell.length_c   1.000
_cell.angle_alpha   90.00
_cell.angle_beta   90.00
_cell.angle_gamma   90.00
#
_symmetry.space_group_name_H-M   'P 1'
#
loop_
_entity.id
_entity.type
_entity.pdbx_description
1 polymer ?
#
loop_
_entity_poly.entity_id
_entity_poly.type
_entity_poly.pdbx_seq_one_letter_code
_entity_poly.pdbx_strand_id
1 'polypeptide(L)'
;MKKILLSFSLLAFFAIGFMSCSQQREWNREQRKAMREALRDYRKMVYLNDLTDAEFQLFADEVATDLETSFPVYTTFIAMPGVNDTVDVVVVETIVEELDADAHNMRHIYPYNYLVSQGVLPAGLDHSQLRAFYTCFAGKVNATFNSMGQFFNAILADTTNNSQIRQLESQCAADLFNWTVTEIDIIETTK
;
A
#
# COMPACT_ATOMS: atom_id res chain seq x y z
N MET A 1 42.32 17.03 -14.88
CA MET A 1 41.43 17.26 -16.05
C MET A 1 41.50 16.07 -17.00
N LYS A 2 40.40 15.33 -17.18
CA LYS A 2 39.97 14.71 -18.46
C LYS A 2 38.57 14.09 -18.27
N LYS A 3 37.63 14.53 -19.12
CA LYS A 3 36.22 14.14 -19.19
C LYS A 3 36.05 13.00 -20.19
N ILE A 4 35.27 11.97 -19.88
CA ILE A 4 34.66 11.02 -20.83
C ILE A 4 33.33 10.59 -20.19
N LEU A 5 32.23 11.31 -20.46
CA LEU A 5 31.18 11.02 -21.45
C LEU A 5 30.36 9.75 -21.16
N LEU A 6 29.11 10.00 -20.78
CA LEU A 6 27.96 9.09 -20.69
C LEU A 6 27.73 8.30 -21.99
N SER A 7 27.39 7.01 -21.85
CA SER A 7 26.60 6.27 -22.83
C SER A 7 25.59 5.38 -22.11
N PHE A 8 24.38 5.89 -21.92
CA PHE A 8 23.18 5.10 -21.61
C PHE A 8 22.87 4.23 -22.83
N SER A 9 23.18 2.95 -22.76
CA SER A 9 22.68 1.98 -23.73
C SER A 9 21.20 1.74 -23.44
N LEU A 10 20.34 2.26 -24.31
CA LEU A 10 18.94 1.83 -24.41
C LEU A 10 18.90 0.30 -24.54
N LEU A 11 18.36 -0.38 -23.54
CA LEU A 11 17.89 -1.77 -23.67
C LEU A 11 16.61 -1.74 -24.49
N ALA A 12 16.76 -1.84 -25.81
CA ALA A 12 15.69 -2.26 -26.70
C ALA A 12 15.39 -3.74 -26.41
N PHE A 13 14.32 -4.01 -25.66
CA PHE A 13 13.75 -5.35 -25.61
C PHE A 13 12.88 -5.58 -26.84
N PHE A 14 13.17 -6.70 -27.50
CA PHE A 14 12.68 -7.10 -28.80
C PHE A 14 11.15 -7.26 -28.83
N ALA A 15 10.53 -6.66 -29.85
CA ALA A 15 9.24 -7.12 -30.35
C ALA A 15 9.46 -8.51 -31.00
N ILE A 16 9.12 -9.58 -30.27
CA ILE A 16 8.98 -10.91 -30.85
C ILE A 16 7.49 -11.17 -31.05
N GLY A 17 7.00 -10.71 -32.20
CA GLY A 17 5.81 -11.30 -32.80
C GLY A 17 6.22 -12.57 -33.54
N PHE A 18 6.01 -13.73 -32.91
CA PHE A 18 5.78 -14.97 -33.64
C PHE A 18 4.31 -15.35 -33.46
N MET A 19 3.57 -15.26 -34.56
CA MET A 19 2.26 -15.88 -34.70
C MET A 19 2.43 -17.40 -34.65
N SER A 20 2.32 -17.98 -33.45
CA SER A 20 1.74 -19.29 -33.28
C SER A 20 0.39 -19.06 -32.62
N CYS A 21 -0.69 -19.32 -33.37
CA CYS A 21 -2.04 -19.37 -32.84
C CYS A 21 -2.21 -20.67 -32.03
N SER A 22 -1.34 -20.90 -31.05
CA SER A 22 -1.57 -21.89 -30.01
C SER A 22 -2.33 -21.16 -28.92
N GLN A 23 -3.62 -21.47 -28.82
CA GLN A 23 -4.50 -21.20 -27.69
C GLN A 23 -3.68 -20.79 -26.45
N GLN A 24 -3.72 -19.51 -26.07
CA GLN A 24 -3.11 -19.03 -24.84
C GLN A 24 -3.65 -19.93 -23.73
N ARG A 25 -2.78 -20.80 -23.20
CA ARG A 25 -3.22 -21.97 -22.44
C ARG A 25 -3.44 -21.54 -21.00
N GLU A 26 -4.49 -20.75 -20.80
CA GLU A 26 -4.96 -20.21 -19.53
C GLU A 26 -4.96 -21.25 -18.42
N TRP A 27 -4.81 -20.77 -17.20
CA TRP A 27 -4.75 -21.63 -16.03
C TRP A 27 -6.10 -22.31 -15.86
N ASN A 28 -6.10 -23.61 -15.62
CA ASN A 28 -7.32 -24.31 -15.27
C ASN A 28 -7.66 -24.08 -13.78
N ARG A 29 -8.86 -24.53 -13.37
CA ARG A 29 -9.35 -24.34 -12.00
C ARG A 29 -8.41 -24.91 -10.93
N GLU A 30 -7.82 -26.08 -11.18
CA GLU A 30 -6.90 -26.71 -10.23
C GLU A 30 -5.57 -25.95 -10.13
N GLN A 31 -5.09 -25.39 -11.24
CA GLN A 31 -3.88 -24.57 -11.26
C GLN A 31 -4.07 -23.24 -10.52
N ARG A 32 -5.19 -22.55 -10.74
CA ARG A 32 -5.56 -21.36 -9.96
C ARG A 32 -5.70 -21.67 -8.48
N LYS A 33 -6.35 -22.79 -8.15
CA LYS A 33 -6.47 -23.26 -6.76
C LYS A 33 -5.11 -23.54 -6.12
N ALA A 34 -4.22 -24.23 -6.84
CA ALA A 34 -2.87 -24.51 -6.36
C ALA A 34 -2.06 -23.23 -6.10
N MET A 35 -2.17 -22.22 -6.97
CA MET A 35 -1.54 -20.92 -6.72
C MET A 35 -2.12 -20.23 -5.48
N ARG A 36 -3.45 -20.17 -5.33
CA ARG A 36 -4.07 -19.58 -4.13
C ARG A 36 -3.67 -20.31 -2.84
N GLU A 37 -3.49 -21.63 -2.91
CA GLU A 37 -2.98 -22.41 -1.78
C GLU A 37 -1.53 -22.08 -1.47
N ALA A 38 -0.67 -21.90 -2.48
CA ALA A 38 0.71 -21.44 -2.29
C ALA A 38 0.78 -20.02 -1.70
N LEU A 39 -0.17 -19.15 -2.07
CA LEU A 39 -0.26 -17.79 -1.53
C LEU A 39 -0.60 -17.75 -0.04
N ARG A 40 -1.14 -18.83 0.54
CA ARG A 40 -1.51 -18.85 1.97
C ARG A 40 -0.33 -18.58 2.92
N ASP A 41 0.89 -18.93 2.54
CA ASP A 41 2.06 -18.68 3.39
C ASP A 41 2.37 -17.19 3.55
N TYR A 42 1.97 -16.35 2.58
CA TYR A 42 2.08 -14.89 2.64
C TYR A 42 1.13 -14.28 3.67
N ARG A 43 0.11 -15.01 4.13
CA ARG A 43 -0.79 -14.54 5.21
C ARG A 43 -0.03 -14.20 6.50
N LYS A 44 1.19 -14.70 6.68
CA LYS A 44 2.03 -14.35 7.84
C LYS A 44 2.63 -12.94 7.74
N MET A 45 2.59 -12.30 6.56
CA MET A 45 3.02 -10.93 6.37
C MET A 45 2.10 -9.96 7.13
N VAL A 46 2.68 -8.88 7.65
CA VAL A 46 1.98 -7.93 8.53
C VAL A 46 0.75 -7.30 7.90
N TYR A 47 0.73 -7.06 6.58
CA TYR A 47 -0.44 -6.53 5.89
C TYR A 47 -1.55 -7.60 5.74
N LEU A 48 -1.16 -8.82 5.34
CA LEU A 48 -2.11 -9.88 4.98
C LEU A 48 -2.67 -10.64 6.20
N ASN A 49 -2.02 -10.54 7.36
CA ASN A 49 -2.45 -11.25 8.57
C ASN A 49 -3.72 -10.64 9.20
N ASP A 50 -3.99 -9.37 8.93
CA ASP A 50 -5.12 -8.62 9.47
C ASP A 50 -6.36 -8.71 8.55
N LEU A 51 -6.21 -9.24 7.33
CA LEU A 51 -7.33 -9.52 6.43
C LEU A 51 -8.21 -10.67 6.96
N THR A 52 -9.53 -10.48 6.87
CA THR A 52 -10.49 -11.58 7.04
C THR A 52 -10.26 -12.67 5.99
N ASP A 53 -10.78 -13.87 6.23
CA ASP A 53 -10.65 -14.98 5.27
C ASP A 53 -11.25 -14.65 3.90
N ALA A 54 -12.27 -13.79 3.84
CA ALA A 54 -12.89 -13.35 2.58
C ALA A 54 -12.03 -12.31 1.86
N GLU A 55 -11.48 -11.33 2.59
CA GLU A 55 -10.59 -10.31 2.03
C GLU A 55 -9.28 -10.94 1.52
N PHE A 56 -8.69 -11.87 2.29
CA PHE A 56 -7.51 -12.59 1.84
C PHE A 56 -7.77 -13.45 0.59
N GLN A 57 -8.99 -13.99 0.43
CA GLN A 57 -9.35 -14.72 -0.79
C GLN A 57 -9.43 -13.79 -2.02
N LEU A 58 -9.92 -12.56 -1.85
CA LEU A 58 -9.94 -11.58 -2.93
C LEU A 58 -8.51 -11.19 -3.32
N PHE A 59 -7.67 -10.86 -2.34
CA PHE A 59 -6.23 -10.61 -2.54
C PHE A 59 -5.54 -11.75 -3.30
N ALA A 60 -5.72 -12.99 -2.84
CA ALA A 60 -5.08 -14.15 -3.46
C ALA A 60 -5.63 -14.44 -4.88
N ASP A 61 -6.89 -14.08 -5.15
CA ASP A 61 -7.50 -14.18 -6.47
C ASP A 61 -6.96 -13.11 -7.43
N GLU A 62 -6.68 -11.90 -6.94
CA GLU A 62 -6.06 -10.81 -7.71
C GLU A 62 -4.62 -11.14 -8.08
N VAL A 63 -3.77 -11.50 -7.10
CA VAL A 63 -2.39 -11.96 -7.35
C VAL A 63 -2.35 -13.12 -8.36
N ALA A 64 -3.25 -14.10 -8.22
CA ALA A 64 -3.32 -15.22 -9.16
C ALA A 64 -3.74 -14.79 -10.57
N THR A 65 -4.59 -13.77 -10.69
CA THR A 65 -5.04 -13.21 -11.96
C THR A 65 -3.92 -12.44 -12.66
N ASP A 66 -3.14 -11.66 -11.91
CA ASP A 66 -2.00 -10.92 -12.45
C ASP A 66 -0.90 -11.87 -12.92
N LEU A 67 -0.58 -12.88 -12.11
CA LEU A 67 0.36 -13.94 -12.49
C LEU A 67 -0.11 -14.71 -13.72
N GLU A 68 -1.40 -15.03 -13.83
CA GLU A 68 -1.95 -15.68 -15.03
C GLU A 68 -1.89 -14.76 -16.26
N THR A 69 -2.15 -13.47 -16.08
CA THR A 69 -2.11 -12.49 -17.17
C THR A 69 -0.69 -12.34 -17.72
N SER A 70 0.31 -12.25 -16.84
CA SER A 70 1.72 -12.14 -17.21
C SER A 70 2.31 -13.48 -17.69
N PHE A 71 1.87 -14.59 -17.10
CA PHE A 71 2.39 -15.94 -17.36
C PHE A 71 1.26 -16.93 -17.64
N PRO A 72 0.64 -16.87 -18.84
CA PRO A 72 -0.59 -17.59 -19.14
C PRO A 72 -0.43 -19.11 -19.15
N VAL A 73 0.79 -19.65 -19.28
CA VAL A 73 1.04 -21.10 -19.26
C VAL A 73 1.59 -21.52 -17.90
N TYR A 74 0.71 -21.97 -17.00
CA TYR A 74 1.06 -22.33 -15.62
C TYR A 74 2.27 -23.27 -15.49
N THR A 75 2.36 -24.32 -16.31
CA THR A 75 3.46 -25.29 -16.24
C THR A 75 4.81 -24.69 -16.59
N THR A 76 4.81 -23.70 -17.48
CA THR A 76 6.03 -22.96 -17.83
C THR A 76 6.40 -22.04 -16.69
N PHE A 77 5.40 -21.32 -16.14
CA PHE A 77 5.59 -20.41 -15.01
C PHE A 77 6.22 -21.10 -13.79
N ILE A 78 5.65 -22.20 -13.31
CA ILE A 78 6.17 -22.92 -12.14
C ILE A 78 7.55 -23.56 -12.36
N ALA A 79 7.97 -23.74 -13.60
CA ALA A 79 9.27 -24.29 -13.96
C ALA A 79 10.35 -23.21 -14.13
N MET A 80 9.98 -21.92 -14.05
CA MET A 80 10.92 -20.82 -14.19
C MET A 80 11.91 -20.77 -13.01
N PRO A 81 13.22 -20.60 -13.28
CA PRO A 81 14.16 -20.22 -12.25
C PRO A 81 13.74 -18.86 -11.64
N GLY A 82 13.58 -18.80 -10.31
CA GLY A 82 13.12 -17.57 -9.64
C GLY A 82 11.59 -17.38 -9.67
N VAL A 83 10.80 -18.44 -9.88
CA VAL A 83 9.33 -18.35 -9.79
C VAL A 83 8.88 -17.78 -8.43
N ASN A 84 9.52 -18.17 -7.33
CA ASN A 84 9.20 -17.63 -6.01
C ASN A 84 9.47 -16.12 -5.93
N ASP A 85 10.59 -15.65 -6.46
CA ASP A 85 10.91 -14.21 -6.50
C ASP A 85 9.89 -13.44 -7.36
N THR A 86 9.40 -14.06 -8.44
CA THR A 86 8.35 -13.47 -9.28
C THR A 86 7.01 -13.38 -8.53
N VAL A 87 6.62 -14.43 -7.81
CA VAL A 87 5.43 -14.43 -6.96
C VAL A 87 5.58 -13.40 -5.83
N ASP A 88 6.75 -13.31 -5.20
CA ASP A 88 7.05 -12.34 -4.15
C ASP A 88 6.88 -10.90 -4.66
N VAL A 89 7.41 -10.60 -5.85
CA VAL A 89 7.26 -9.28 -6.47
C VAL A 89 5.80 -8.97 -6.74
N VAL A 90 5.02 -9.88 -7.34
CA VAL A 90 3.59 -9.62 -7.60
C VAL A 90 2.81 -9.50 -6.30
N VAL A 91 3.08 -10.32 -5.28
CA VAL A 91 2.45 -10.16 -3.95
C VAL A 91 2.76 -8.79 -3.36
N VAL A 92 4.01 -8.33 -3.42
CA VAL A 92 4.39 -7.01 -2.91
C VAL A 92 3.79 -5.89 -3.76
N GLU A 93 3.74 -6.04 -5.08
CA GLU A 93 3.11 -5.09 -6.00
C GLU A 93 1.61 -5.00 -5.74
N THR A 94 0.89 -6.11 -5.67
CA THR A 94 -0.55 -6.14 -5.31
C THR A 94 -0.77 -5.57 -3.92
N ILE A 95 0.09 -5.85 -2.93
CA ILE A 95 0.01 -5.15 -1.64
C ILE A 95 0.17 -3.64 -1.84
N VAL A 96 1.15 -3.18 -2.62
CA VAL A 96 1.40 -1.75 -2.89
C VAL A 96 0.29 -1.09 -3.71
N GLU A 97 -0.39 -1.83 -4.58
CA GLU A 97 -1.55 -1.37 -5.37
C GLU A 97 -2.83 -1.36 -4.52
N GLU A 98 -3.01 -2.36 -3.64
CA GLU A 98 -4.05 -2.41 -2.60
C GLU A 98 -3.75 -1.50 -1.40
N LEU A 99 -2.54 -0.97 -1.28
CA LEU A 99 -2.22 0.17 -0.42
C LEU A 99 -2.87 1.43 -1.03
N ASP A 100 -4.18 1.43 -1.17
CA ASP A 100 -5.01 2.64 -1.25
C ASP A 100 -5.07 3.27 0.16
N ALA A 101 -5.52 4.52 0.28
CA ALA A 101 -5.73 5.12 1.60
C ALA A 101 -6.97 4.50 2.27
N ASP A 102 -6.79 3.26 2.73
CA ASP A 102 -7.68 2.49 3.57
C ASP A 102 -7.36 2.76 5.03
N ALA A 103 -8.39 2.73 5.88
CA ALA A 103 -8.27 2.97 7.31
C ALA A 103 -7.22 2.07 8.00
N HIS A 104 -7.04 0.83 7.55
CA HIS A 104 -6.06 -0.12 8.08
C HIS A 104 -4.63 0.31 7.73
N ASN A 105 -4.41 0.79 6.50
CA ASN A 105 -3.09 1.26 6.04
C ASN A 105 -2.69 2.57 6.72
N MET A 106 -3.67 3.45 6.95
CA MET A 106 -3.44 4.72 7.65
C MET A 106 -2.90 4.52 9.07
N ARG A 107 -3.25 3.42 9.76
CA ARG A 107 -2.70 3.08 11.08
C ARG A 107 -1.21 2.70 11.04
N HIS A 108 -0.71 2.21 9.92
CA HIS A 108 0.71 1.88 9.76
C HIS A 108 1.55 3.09 9.38
N ILE A 109 1.00 3.97 8.54
CA ILE A 109 1.66 5.23 8.13
C ILE A 109 1.64 6.23 9.30
N TYR A 110 0.53 6.30 10.03
CA TYR A 110 0.34 7.15 11.20
C TYR A 110 -0.05 6.31 12.43
N PRO A 111 0.95 5.70 13.10
CA PRO A 111 0.72 4.88 14.29
C PRO A 111 0.02 5.65 15.42
N TYR A 112 -0.89 4.99 16.12
CA TYR A 112 -1.66 5.61 17.21
C TYR A 112 -0.77 6.27 18.28
N ASN A 113 0.28 5.58 18.73
CA ASN A 113 1.23 6.11 19.70
C ASN A 113 1.98 7.35 19.16
N TYR A 114 2.27 7.38 17.87
CA TYR A 114 2.83 8.57 17.22
C TYR A 114 1.81 9.71 17.25
N LEU A 115 0.56 9.48 16.84
CA LEU A 115 -0.51 10.50 16.86
C LEU A 115 -0.79 11.05 18.27
N VAL A 116 -0.70 10.20 19.30
CA VAL A 116 -0.78 10.64 20.71
C VAL A 116 0.41 11.51 21.09
N SER A 117 1.64 11.10 20.71
CA SER A 117 2.84 11.90 21.00
C SER A 117 2.86 13.27 20.33
N GLN A 118 2.17 13.38 19.18
CA GLN A 118 2.00 14.63 18.44
C GLN A 118 0.81 15.46 18.91
N GLY A 119 0.05 14.97 19.90
CA GLY A 119 -1.12 15.65 20.43
C GLY A 119 -2.33 15.67 19.49
N VAL A 120 -2.35 14.82 18.45
CA VAL A 120 -3.49 14.71 17.53
C VAL A 120 -4.63 13.88 18.15
N LEU A 121 -4.27 12.79 18.84
CA LEU A 121 -5.22 11.89 19.48
C LEU A 121 -4.99 11.79 20.99
N PRO A 122 -6.06 11.61 21.80
CA PRO A 122 -5.91 11.32 23.21
C PRO A 122 -5.44 9.87 23.43
N ALA A 123 -4.77 9.64 24.57
CA ALA A 123 -4.45 8.30 25.04
C ALA A 123 -5.71 7.55 25.51
N GLY A 124 -5.72 6.23 25.39
CA GLY A 124 -6.80 5.37 25.92
C GLY A 124 -8.05 5.29 25.06
N LEU A 125 -7.97 5.60 23.76
CA LEU A 125 -9.09 5.38 22.84
C LEU A 125 -9.43 3.89 22.73
N ASP A 126 -10.72 3.59 22.70
CA ASP A 126 -11.19 2.24 22.44
C ASP A 126 -11.12 1.88 20.95
N HIS A 127 -11.31 0.59 20.64
CA HIS A 127 -11.18 0.09 19.28
C HIS A 127 -12.20 0.73 18.31
N SER A 128 -13.42 1.05 18.77
CA SER A 128 -14.44 1.67 17.93
C SER A 128 -14.10 3.11 17.58
N GLN A 129 -13.53 3.85 18.56
CA GLN A 129 -13.06 5.22 18.39
C GLN A 129 -11.85 5.30 17.46
N LEU A 130 -10.89 4.37 17.62
CA LEU A 130 -9.74 4.26 16.71
C LEU A 130 -10.19 3.95 15.29
N ARG A 131 -11.11 2.99 15.11
CA ARG A 131 -11.67 2.67 13.81
C ARG A 131 -12.35 3.87 13.17
N ALA A 132 -13.19 4.60 13.92
CA ALA A 132 -13.88 5.79 13.42
C ALA A 132 -12.89 6.86 12.94
N PHE A 133 -11.81 7.10 13.70
CA PHE A 133 -10.77 8.04 13.31
C PHE A 133 -10.09 7.64 12.00
N TYR A 134 -9.60 6.40 11.91
CA TYR A 134 -8.87 5.95 10.73
C TYR A 134 -9.77 5.86 9.50
N THR A 135 -11.06 5.51 9.66
CA THR A 135 -12.04 5.56 8.57
C THR A 135 -12.27 6.98 8.07
N CYS A 136 -12.41 7.96 8.98
CA CYS A 136 -12.51 9.36 8.57
C CYS A 136 -11.25 9.82 7.84
N PHE A 137 -10.08 9.50 8.39
CA PHE A 137 -8.81 9.98 7.87
C PHE A 137 -8.53 9.43 6.47
N ALA A 138 -8.70 8.12 6.29
CA ALA A 138 -8.66 7.44 5.00
C ALA A 138 -9.58 8.11 3.96
N GLY A 139 -10.85 8.34 4.32
CA GLY A 139 -11.81 9.00 3.43
C GLY A 139 -11.39 10.41 3.02
N LYS A 140 -10.83 11.19 3.95
CA LYS A 140 -10.32 12.54 3.64
C LYS A 140 -9.06 12.51 2.77
N VAL A 141 -8.15 11.56 2.97
CA VAL A 141 -6.95 11.38 2.12
C VAL A 141 -7.38 11.05 0.70
N ASN A 142 -8.30 10.09 0.52
CA ASN A 142 -8.83 9.71 -0.80
C ASN A 142 -9.57 10.87 -1.50
N ALA A 143 -10.25 11.73 -0.75
CA ALA A 143 -10.89 12.92 -1.31
C ALA A 143 -9.90 14.05 -1.67
N THR A 144 -8.72 14.07 -1.04
CA THR A 144 -7.74 15.16 -1.16
C THR A 144 -6.67 14.89 -2.21
N PHE A 145 -6.22 13.64 -2.32
CA PHE A 145 -5.14 13.23 -3.22
C PHE A 145 -5.71 12.36 -4.33
N ASN A 146 -5.45 12.75 -5.59
CA ASN A 146 -6.00 12.05 -6.75
C ASN A 146 -5.23 10.77 -7.10
N SER A 147 -4.08 10.54 -6.45
CA SER A 147 -3.31 9.30 -6.59
C SER A 147 -2.45 9.05 -5.37
N MET A 148 -2.08 7.79 -5.18
CA MET A 148 -1.17 7.35 -4.13
C MET A 148 0.20 8.05 -4.21
N GLY A 149 0.71 8.30 -5.42
CA GLY A 149 1.93 9.07 -5.62
C GLY A 149 1.82 10.53 -5.14
N GLN A 150 0.65 11.17 -5.28
CA GLN A 150 0.43 12.52 -4.72
C GLN A 150 0.41 12.49 -3.19
N PHE A 151 -0.24 11.48 -2.61
CA PHE A 151 -0.25 11.29 -1.16
C PHE A 151 1.14 11.04 -0.59
N PHE A 152 1.93 10.13 -1.18
CA PHE A 152 3.31 9.88 -0.75
C PHE A 152 4.20 11.12 -0.85
N ASN A 153 4.10 11.89 -1.94
CA ASN A 153 4.83 13.14 -2.06
C ASN A 153 4.42 14.16 -0.98
N ALA A 154 3.15 14.18 -0.59
CA ALA A 154 2.67 15.01 0.51
C ALA A 154 3.23 14.56 1.87
N ILE A 155 3.36 13.25 2.12
CA ILE A 155 4.02 12.70 3.32
C ILE A 155 5.49 13.13 3.35
N LEU A 156 6.22 13.01 2.24
CA LEU A 156 7.63 13.41 2.19
C LEU A 156 7.83 14.92 2.37
N ALA A 157 6.84 15.72 1.98
CA ALA A 157 6.80 17.16 2.21
C ALA A 157 6.30 17.55 3.61
N ASP A 158 5.79 16.59 4.40
CA ASP A 158 5.23 16.78 5.74
C ASP A 158 6.32 17.05 6.79
N THR A 159 6.82 18.28 6.76
CA THR A 159 7.93 18.74 7.62
C THR A 159 7.46 19.62 8.78
N THR A 160 6.16 19.90 8.90
CA THR A 160 5.62 20.84 9.90
C THR A 160 4.24 20.41 10.40
N ASN A 161 3.86 20.88 11.59
CA ASN A 161 2.52 20.68 12.17
C ASN A 161 1.38 21.35 11.35
N ASN A 162 1.69 22.09 10.29
CA ASN A 162 0.70 22.75 9.44
C ASN A 162 0.54 22.08 8.08
N SER A 163 1.09 20.87 7.90
CA SER A 163 0.94 20.12 6.67
C SER A 163 -0.52 19.82 6.35
N GLN A 164 -0.81 19.66 5.06
CA GLN A 164 -2.15 19.29 4.61
C GLN A 164 -2.62 17.99 5.27
N ILE A 165 -1.72 17.03 5.47
CA ILE A 165 -2.05 15.75 6.12
C ILE A 165 -2.39 15.98 7.59
N ARG A 166 -1.61 16.77 8.34
CA ARG A 166 -1.93 17.10 9.74
C ARG A 166 -3.29 17.79 9.88
N GLN A 167 -3.69 18.60 8.90
CA GLN A 167 -5.02 19.21 8.90
C GLN A 167 -6.13 18.16 8.72
N LEU A 168 -5.95 17.17 7.84
CA LEU A 168 -6.93 16.09 7.66
C LEU A 168 -7.09 15.26 8.93
N GLU A 169 -5.97 14.91 9.58
CA GLU A 169 -5.96 14.22 10.87
C GLU A 169 -6.69 15.03 11.94
N SER A 170 -6.37 16.32 12.06
CA SER A 170 -6.97 17.21 13.07
C SER A 170 -8.47 17.40 12.85
N GLN A 171 -8.92 17.49 11.60
CA GLN A 171 -10.35 17.55 11.29
C GLN A 171 -11.07 16.29 11.76
N CYS A 172 -10.52 15.10 11.46
CA CYS A 172 -11.11 13.85 11.91
C CYS A 172 -11.10 13.70 13.44
N ALA A 173 -10.04 14.14 14.10
CA ALA A 173 -9.97 14.14 15.55
C ALA A 173 -11.00 15.13 16.17
N ALA A 174 -11.13 16.33 15.61
CA ALA A 174 -12.08 17.34 16.07
C ALA A 174 -13.54 16.88 15.90
N ASP A 175 -13.88 16.28 14.76
CA ASP A 175 -15.23 15.79 14.46
C ASP A 175 -15.66 14.66 15.42
N LEU A 176 -14.71 13.82 15.86
CA LEU A 176 -14.97 12.65 16.70
C LEU A 176 -14.88 12.93 18.20
N PHE A 177 -13.98 13.82 18.61
CA PHE A 177 -13.63 14.03 20.02
C PHE A 177 -13.96 15.45 20.53
N ASN A 178 -14.53 16.29 19.67
CA ASN A 178 -15.00 17.65 19.96
C ASN A 178 -13.93 18.51 20.67
N TRP A 179 -12.69 18.45 20.17
CA TRP A 179 -11.54 19.13 20.78
C TRP A 179 -11.05 20.28 19.90
N THR A 180 -10.93 21.47 20.48
CA THR A 180 -10.17 22.58 19.88
C THR A 180 -8.70 22.41 20.23
N VAL A 181 -7.85 22.25 19.22
CA VAL A 181 -6.39 22.28 19.36
C VAL A 181 -6.01 23.61 20.03
N THR A 182 -5.62 23.57 21.29
CA THR A 182 -4.98 24.72 21.93
C THR A 182 -3.53 24.74 21.45
N GLU A 183 -3.24 25.58 20.46
CA GLU A 183 -1.86 25.99 20.18
C GLU A 183 -1.27 26.52 21.49
N ILE A 184 -0.32 25.79 22.07
CA ILE A 184 0.45 26.27 23.20
C ILE A 184 1.53 27.16 22.59
N ASP A 185 1.24 28.45 22.45
CA ASP A 185 2.27 29.45 22.19
C ASP A 185 3.25 29.42 23.37
N ILE A 186 4.41 28.80 23.15
CA ILE A 186 5.54 28.88 24.07
C ILE A 186 6.09 30.30 23.95
N ILE A 187 5.56 31.22 24.75
CA ILE A 187 6.15 32.54 24.92
C ILE A 187 7.45 32.33 25.70
N GLU A 188 8.60 32.36 25.01
CA GLU A 188 9.91 32.44 25.66
C GLU A 188 9.94 33.70 26.53
N THR A 189 9.76 33.52 27.84
CA THR A 189 10.01 34.58 28.81
C THR A 189 11.51 34.59 29.07
N THR A 190 12.24 35.38 28.29
CA THR A 190 13.62 35.72 28.61
C THR A 190 13.62 36.58 29.87
N LYS A 191 14.28 36.07 30.91
CA LYS A 191 14.50 36.75 32.20
C LYS A 191 15.89 37.38 32.22
#